data_AF-A0A1M5J464-F1
#
_entry.id   AF-A0A1M5J464-F1
#
_cell.length_a   1.000
_cell.length_b   1.000
_cell.length_c   1.000
_cell.angle_alpha   90.00
_cell.angle_beta   90.00
_cell.angle_gamma   90.00
#
_symmetry.space_group_name_H-M   'P 1'
#
loop_
_entity.id
_entity.type
_entity.pdbx_description
1 polymer ?
#
loop_
_entity_poly.entity_id
_entity_poly.type
_entity_poly.pdbx_seq_one_letter_code
_entity_poly.pdbx_strand_id
1 'polypeptide(L)'
;MKTKQEIKQYFENGDIPTQEQFWEWQDAYWHKEESIAQDNISGLKDALNAKLNKPQAGTGFYIIAQNGDIPGYSKLNLQSYNIPYWNGSSLTSSGIYHSNNRTGLGTQNPSEMLEVAGNIKTSGLIVSNLPAANLNFSRNLVAKDDGTIGWEAKSVSSGTYIPLSGTQASKPISGNLELMTEQPEENNLIYRNNIDTGVKNEIGFYPSGMSFASLNTQQNMIMSRIDLSNDALYVSGPSSQLAMDQARTTLAYHNGRDMKGIIIDSNLEQPIMISHIDSSQKPRGLSGVQYYGDYAEANDYIQKQYVDKKMSYTREEVRTEGTWINGKPVYRQTLFFDQIPRTGEIDLGKYIPDIETIISNEMFTEWWALDMAFAGNQWRSQIFISVETKLIKIEFLKEPDYDYSVINSFSITLEYTKRTD
;
A
#
# COMPACT_ATOMS: atom_id res chain seq x y z
N MET A 1 -3.85 -123.96 -26.15
CA MET A 1 -4.10 -125.10 -25.23
C MET A 1 -5.54 -125.54 -25.40
N LYS A 2 -5.79 -126.84 -25.37
CA LYS A 2 -7.15 -127.39 -25.30
C LYS A 2 -7.78 -127.00 -23.96
N THR A 3 -9.08 -126.74 -23.99
CA THR A 3 -9.85 -126.42 -22.79
C THR A 3 -9.92 -127.63 -21.86
N LYS A 4 -10.16 -127.39 -20.57
CA LYS A 4 -10.38 -128.48 -19.61
C LYS A 4 -11.58 -129.36 -19.97
N GLN A 5 -12.53 -128.86 -20.76
CA GLN A 5 -13.65 -129.65 -21.27
C GLN A 5 -13.19 -130.61 -22.37
N GLU A 6 -12.35 -130.16 -23.29
CA GLU A 6 -11.75 -131.01 -24.34
C GLU A 6 -10.81 -132.06 -23.74
N ILE A 7 -10.01 -131.70 -22.72
CA ILE A 7 -9.12 -132.66 -22.04
C ILE A 7 -9.90 -133.75 -21.30
N LYS A 8 -11.09 -133.45 -20.76
CA LYS A 8 -11.94 -134.46 -20.11
C LYS A 8 -12.39 -135.57 -21.05
N GLN A 9 -12.49 -135.29 -22.35
CA GLN A 9 -12.87 -136.29 -23.35
C GLN A 9 -11.81 -137.40 -23.51
N TYR A 10 -10.56 -137.14 -23.11
CA TYR A 10 -9.49 -138.15 -23.13
C TYR A 10 -9.66 -139.26 -22.09
N PHE A 11 -10.57 -139.07 -21.13
CA PHE A 11 -10.79 -139.96 -19.99
C PHE A 11 -12.23 -140.47 -19.95
N GLU A 12 -12.86 -140.67 -21.11
CA GLU A 12 -14.17 -141.29 -21.22
C GLU A 12 -14.11 -142.81 -20.99
N ASN A 13 -15.23 -143.40 -20.58
CA ASN A 13 -15.26 -144.79 -20.16
C ASN A 13 -14.99 -145.74 -21.34
N GLY A 14 -13.85 -146.42 -21.30
CA GLY A 14 -13.40 -147.34 -22.35
C GLY A 14 -12.22 -146.81 -23.16
N ASP A 15 -11.90 -145.52 -23.06
CA ASP A 15 -10.76 -144.91 -23.73
C ASP A 15 -9.51 -144.96 -22.84
N ILE A 16 -8.36 -145.28 -23.44
CA ILE A 16 -7.04 -145.22 -22.79
C ILE A 16 -6.30 -144.03 -23.39
N PRO A 17 -6.08 -142.94 -22.64
CA PRO A 17 -5.39 -141.77 -23.16
C PRO A 17 -3.96 -142.10 -23.58
N THR A 18 -3.53 -141.53 -24.70
CA THR A 18 -2.13 -141.63 -25.12
C THR A 18 -1.22 -140.82 -24.19
N GLN A 19 0.08 -141.06 -24.27
CA GLN A 19 1.07 -140.32 -23.49
C GLN A 19 0.97 -138.81 -23.69
N GLU A 20 0.76 -138.37 -24.93
CA GLU A 20 0.61 -136.95 -25.27
C GLU A 20 -0.66 -136.36 -24.65
N GLN A 21 -1.77 -137.12 -24.65
CA GLN A 21 -3.02 -136.71 -24.01
C GLN A 21 -2.87 -136.59 -22.48
N PHE A 22 -2.05 -137.46 -21.87
CA PHE A 22 -1.73 -137.38 -20.45
C PHE A 22 -0.85 -136.16 -20.11
N TRP A 23 0.15 -135.85 -20.95
CA TRP A 23 0.97 -134.64 -20.80
C TRP A 23 0.16 -133.36 -21.00
N GLU A 24 -0.72 -133.32 -22.00
CA GLU A 24 -1.65 -132.19 -22.20
C GLU A 24 -2.55 -131.96 -20.98
N TRP A 25 -2.96 -133.03 -20.28
CA TRP A 25 -3.70 -132.91 -19.03
C TRP A 25 -2.86 -132.31 -17.90
N GLN A 26 -1.61 -132.74 -17.74
CA GLN A 26 -0.72 -132.18 -16.71
C GLN A 26 -0.42 -130.70 -16.96
N ASP A 27 -0.08 -130.34 -18.20
CA ASP A 27 0.25 -128.96 -18.60
C ASP A 27 -0.94 -127.99 -18.52
N ALA A 28 -2.18 -128.51 -18.39
CA ALA A 28 -3.38 -127.70 -18.21
C ALA A 28 -3.62 -127.24 -16.75
N TYR A 29 -2.77 -127.67 -15.81
CA TYR A 29 -2.79 -127.23 -14.41
C TYR A 29 -1.46 -126.57 -14.04
N TRP A 30 -1.52 -125.61 -13.12
CA TRP A 30 -0.33 -124.97 -12.56
C TRP A 30 0.25 -125.85 -11.44
N HIS A 31 1.56 -126.09 -11.47
CA HIS A 31 2.28 -126.78 -10.41
C HIS A 31 2.55 -125.84 -9.23
N LYS A 32 2.76 -126.40 -8.02
CA LYS A 32 2.99 -125.60 -6.80
C LYS A 32 4.31 -124.81 -6.81
N GLU A 33 5.27 -125.25 -7.61
CA GLU A 33 6.57 -124.58 -7.76
C GLU A 33 6.58 -123.57 -8.91
N GLU A 34 5.47 -123.43 -9.65
CA GLU A 34 5.35 -122.47 -10.73
C GLU A 34 4.82 -121.13 -10.24
N SER A 35 5.37 -120.04 -10.77
CA SER A 35 4.93 -118.68 -10.44
C SER A 35 3.73 -118.29 -11.28
N ILE A 36 2.56 -118.10 -10.66
CA ILE A 36 1.36 -117.62 -11.36
C ILE A 36 1.54 -116.13 -11.71
N ALA A 37 1.55 -115.83 -13.02
CA ALA A 37 1.53 -114.45 -13.50
C ALA A 37 0.28 -113.72 -12.98
N GLN A 38 0.44 -112.48 -12.49
CA GLN A 38 -0.65 -111.71 -11.89
C GLN A 38 -1.85 -111.53 -12.83
N ASP A 39 -1.61 -111.41 -14.14
CA ASP A 39 -2.65 -111.27 -15.17
C ASP A 39 -3.55 -112.51 -15.29
N ASN A 40 -3.08 -113.68 -14.83
CA ASN A 40 -3.87 -114.93 -14.81
C ASN A 40 -4.76 -115.04 -13.56
N ILE A 41 -4.66 -114.10 -12.61
CA ILE A 41 -5.48 -114.08 -11.39
C ILE A 41 -6.65 -113.12 -11.60
N SER A 42 -7.81 -113.69 -11.92
CA SER A 42 -9.05 -112.93 -12.12
C SER A 42 -9.36 -112.02 -10.93
N GLY A 43 -9.60 -110.73 -11.19
CA GLY A 43 -9.98 -109.73 -10.18
C GLY A 43 -8.84 -109.20 -9.31
N LEU A 44 -7.60 -109.67 -9.47
CA LEU A 44 -6.46 -109.19 -8.67
C LEU A 44 -6.21 -107.69 -8.88
N LYS A 45 -6.22 -107.24 -10.14
CA LYS A 45 -6.04 -105.83 -10.51
C LYS A 45 -7.11 -104.94 -9.90
N ASP A 46 -8.36 -105.39 -9.89
CA ASP A 46 -9.49 -104.64 -9.33
C ASP A 46 -9.42 -104.57 -7.80
N ALA A 47 -9.06 -105.67 -7.14
CA ALA A 47 -8.86 -105.70 -5.70
C ALA A 47 -7.71 -104.79 -5.24
N LEU A 48 -6.58 -104.79 -5.95
CA LEU A 48 -5.46 -103.88 -5.69
C LEU A 48 -5.86 -102.41 -5.93
N ASN A 49 -6.59 -102.15 -7.01
CA ASN A 49 -7.11 -100.81 -7.30
C ASN A 49 -8.08 -100.29 -6.23
N ALA A 50 -8.83 -101.17 -5.57
CA ALA A 50 -9.72 -100.81 -4.47
C ALA A 50 -9.01 -100.61 -3.13
N LYS A 51 -7.79 -101.15 -2.97
CA LYS A 51 -6.96 -101.00 -1.75
C LYS A 51 -6.03 -99.79 -1.80
N LEU A 52 -5.86 -99.16 -2.96
CA LEU A 52 -5.12 -97.91 -3.05
C LEU A 52 -5.94 -96.81 -2.34
N ASN A 53 -5.35 -96.10 -1.38
CA ASN A 53 -5.93 -94.91 -0.73
C ASN A 53 -6.06 -93.72 -1.71
N LYS A 54 -6.45 -93.96 -2.97
CA LYS A 54 -6.61 -92.94 -4.00
C LYS A 54 -7.97 -92.25 -3.83
N PRO A 55 -8.05 -90.93 -4.08
CA PRO A 55 -9.32 -90.24 -4.17
C PRO A 55 -10.22 -90.87 -5.23
N GLN A 56 -11.53 -90.92 -4.96
CA GLN A 56 -12.50 -91.34 -5.97
C GLN A 56 -12.51 -90.33 -7.14
N ALA A 57 -12.55 -90.85 -8.37
CA ALA A 57 -12.63 -90.02 -9.57
C ALA A 57 -13.80 -89.03 -9.48
N GLY A 58 -13.55 -87.76 -9.84
CA GLY A 58 -14.57 -86.70 -9.83
C GLY A 58 -14.80 -86.00 -8.49
N THR A 59 -14.08 -86.35 -7.41
CA THR A 59 -14.32 -85.78 -6.06
C THR A 59 -13.54 -84.50 -5.74
N GLY A 60 -12.78 -83.97 -6.70
CA GLY A 60 -12.06 -82.69 -6.60
C GLY A 60 -10.56 -82.82 -6.92
N PHE A 61 -9.82 -81.76 -6.61
CA PHE A 61 -8.36 -81.72 -6.75
C PHE A 61 -7.69 -82.11 -5.43
N TYR A 62 -6.58 -82.83 -5.51
CA TYR A 62 -5.85 -83.32 -4.34
C TYR A 62 -4.36 -83.08 -4.53
N ILE A 63 -3.67 -82.76 -3.43
CA ILE A 63 -2.21 -82.75 -3.37
C ILE A 63 -1.77 -84.17 -3.01
N ILE A 64 -0.75 -84.67 -3.70
CA ILE A 64 -0.11 -85.95 -3.41
C ILE A 64 1.21 -85.64 -2.72
N ALA A 65 1.33 -86.00 -1.45
CA ALA A 65 2.59 -85.95 -0.73
C ALA A 65 3.26 -87.33 -0.79
N GLN A 66 4.45 -87.40 -1.37
CA GLN A 66 5.30 -88.59 -1.36
C GLN A 66 6.34 -88.47 -0.24
N ASN A 67 5.88 -88.59 1.01
CA ASN A 67 6.73 -88.54 2.21
C ASN A 67 7.00 -89.96 2.78
N GLY A 68 7.10 -90.97 1.92
CA GLY A 68 7.31 -92.38 2.27
C GLY A 68 6.77 -93.35 1.21
N ASP A 69 6.75 -94.65 1.51
CA ASP A 69 6.29 -95.72 0.61
C ASP A 69 4.79 -95.65 0.26
N ILE A 70 4.00 -94.93 1.06
CA ILE A 70 2.56 -94.76 0.87
C ILE A 70 2.27 -93.29 0.53
N PRO A 71 1.70 -92.99 -0.65
CA PRO A 71 1.29 -91.63 -0.99
C PRO A 71 0.14 -91.16 -0.09
N GLY A 72 0.32 -89.99 0.53
CA GLY A 72 -0.72 -89.29 1.27
C GLY A 72 -1.49 -88.35 0.34
N TYR A 73 -2.83 -88.39 0.40
CA TYR A 73 -3.70 -87.51 -0.39
C TYR A 73 -4.38 -86.49 0.52
N SER A 74 -4.32 -85.23 0.15
CA SER A 74 -5.04 -84.16 0.86
C SER A 74 -5.88 -83.35 -0.12
N LYS A 75 -7.18 -83.23 0.17
CA LYS A 75 -8.11 -82.50 -0.69
C LYS A 75 -7.77 -81.00 -0.70
N LEU A 76 -7.73 -80.42 -1.89
CA LEU A 76 -7.52 -79.00 -2.09
C LEU A 76 -8.86 -78.27 -2.07
N ASN A 77 -9.12 -77.54 -0.99
CA ASN A 77 -10.34 -76.74 -0.82
C ASN A 77 -10.00 -75.25 -0.94
N LEU A 78 -9.91 -74.77 -2.19
CA LEU A 78 -9.62 -73.37 -2.50
C LEU A 78 -10.89 -72.65 -2.96
N GLN A 79 -10.99 -71.37 -2.64
CA GLN A 79 -11.97 -70.47 -3.21
C GLN A 79 -11.54 -70.10 -4.64
N SER A 80 -12.50 -70.07 -5.56
CA SER A 80 -12.23 -69.70 -6.96
C SER A 80 -11.54 -68.34 -7.03
N TYR A 81 -10.53 -68.23 -7.91
CA TYR A 81 -9.77 -67.00 -8.17
C TYR A 81 -8.89 -66.49 -7.02
N ASN A 82 -8.90 -67.13 -5.85
CA ASN A 82 -7.93 -66.81 -4.79
C ASN A 82 -6.60 -67.52 -5.04
N ILE A 83 -5.49 -66.79 -4.91
CA ILE A 83 -4.15 -67.37 -5.02
C ILE A 83 -3.92 -68.27 -3.79
N PRO A 84 -3.52 -69.55 -3.95
CA PRO A 84 -3.23 -70.42 -2.82
C PRO A 84 -1.95 -70.01 -2.11
N TYR A 85 -1.89 -70.21 -0.79
CA TYR A 85 -0.67 -70.11 0.01
C TYR A 85 -0.57 -71.26 1.00
N TRP A 86 0.66 -71.57 1.41
CA TRP A 86 0.94 -72.53 2.48
C TRP A 86 0.80 -71.86 3.84
N ASN A 87 -0.11 -72.35 4.68
CA ASN A 87 -0.33 -71.81 6.03
C ASN A 87 0.50 -72.50 7.13
N GLY A 88 1.41 -73.40 6.77
CA GLY A 88 2.16 -74.24 7.73
C GLY A 88 1.64 -75.67 7.84
N SER A 89 0.40 -75.96 7.41
CA SER A 89 -0.23 -77.29 7.51
C SER A 89 -0.93 -77.75 6.23
N SER A 90 -1.47 -76.82 5.42
CA SER A 90 -2.13 -77.11 4.15
C SER A 90 -2.03 -75.93 3.17
N LEU A 91 -2.31 -76.19 1.88
CA LEU A 91 -2.60 -75.12 0.93
C LEU A 91 -4.02 -74.60 1.16
N THR A 92 -4.15 -73.29 1.35
CA THR A 92 -5.43 -72.61 1.57
C THR A 92 -5.51 -71.32 0.77
N SER A 93 -6.70 -70.74 0.65
CA SER A 93 -6.96 -69.51 -0.13
C SER A 93 -6.38 -68.29 0.58
N SER A 94 -5.56 -67.50 -0.10
CA SER A 94 -5.10 -66.21 0.42
C SER A 94 -6.17 -65.13 0.29
N GLY A 95 -5.96 -63.98 0.94
CA GLY A 95 -6.72 -62.76 0.67
C GLY A 95 -6.38 -62.08 -0.66
N ILE A 96 -5.56 -62.71 -1.51
CA ILE A 96 -5.20 -62.23 -2.85
C ILE A 96 -6.15 -62.87 -3.86
N TYR A 97 -7.05 -62.05 -4.40
CA TYR A 97 -7.98 -62.42 -5.47
C TYR A 97 -7.39 -62.02 -6.82
N HIS A 98 -7.47 -62.90 -7.81
CA HIS A 98 -7.03 -62.60 -9.18
C HIS A 98 -8.00 -63.16 -10.21
N SER A 99 -8.68 -62.25 -10.93
CA SER A 99 -9.61 -62.59 -12.00
C SER A 99 -9.63 -61.47 -13.04
N ASN A 100 -9.86 -61.82 -14.31
CA ASN A 100 -9.97 -60.86 -15.41
C ASN A 100 -8.81 -59.85 -15.48
N ASN A 101 -7.56 -60.29 -15.25
CA ASN A 101 -6.35 -59.45 -15.19
C ASN A 101 -6.36 -58.36 -14.10
N ARG A 102 -7.18 -58.50 -13.07
CA ARG A 102 -7.23 -57.61 -11.90
C ARG A 102 -6.87 -58.37 -10.65
N THR A 103 -6.10 -57.73 -9.78
CA THR A 103 -5.65 -58.29 -8.51
C THR A 103 -6.21 -57.49 -7.34
N GLY A 104 -7.02 -58.14 -6.50
CA GLY A 104 -7.54 -57.57 -5.27
C GLY A 104 -6.79 -58.10 -4.05
N LEU A 105 -6.34 -57.20 -3.17
CA LEU A 105 -5.85 -57.55 -1.83
C LEU A 105 -6.95 -57.18 -0.83
N GLY A 106 -7.60 -58.19 -0.25
CA GLY A 106 -8.72 -58.00 0.69
C GLY A 106 -10.07 -57.65 0.03
N THR A 107 -10.15 -57.65 -1.30
CA THR A 107 -11.39 -57.46 -2.09
C THR A 107 -11.51 -58.53 -3.16
N GLN A 108 -12.74 -59.03 -3.39
CA GLN A 108 -13.06 -60.00 -4.44
C GLN A 108 -13.60 -59.34 -5.72
N ASN A 109 -13.86 -58.03 -5.69
CA ASN A 109 -14.43 -57.28 -6.81
C ASN A 109 -13.54 -56.07 -7.17
N PRO A 110 -12.26 -56.28 -7.57
CA PRO A 110 -11.39 -55.17 -7.90
C PRO A 110 -11.91 -54.38 -9.10
N SER A 111 -12.06 -53.07 -8.91
CA SER A 111 -12.42 -52.09 -9.93
C SER A 111 -11.22 -51.70 -10.80
N GLU A 112 -10.02 -51.76 -10.22
CA GLU A 112 -8.74 -51.43 -10.87
C GLU A 112 -7.85 -52.68 -11.08
N MET A 113 -6.77 -52.53 -11.85
CA MET A 113 -5.81 -53.62 -12.08
C MET A 113 -5.16 -54.13 -10.79
N LEU A 114 -4.90 -53.24 -9.84
CA LEU A 114 -4.49 -53.56 -8.48
C LEU A 114 -5.34 -52.74 -7.52
N GLU A 115 -6.10 -53.40 -6.67
CA GLU A 115 -6.91 -52.74 -5.64
C GLU A 115 -6.59 -53.34 -4.27
N VAL A 116 -6.35 -52.48 -3.28
CA VAL A 116 -6.09 -52.88 -1.90
C VAL A 116 -7.19 -52.32 -1.04
N ALA A 117 -8.00 -53.20 -0.44
CA ALA A 117 -9.00 -52.82 0.55
C ALA A 117 -8.30 -52.62 1.92
N GLY A 118 -7.56 -51.53 2.06
CA GLY A 118 -6.82 -51.18 3.26
C GLY A 118 -5.60 -50.28 3.01
N ASN A 119 -4.76 -50.13 4.02
CA ASN A 119 -3.57 -49.28 3.96
C ASN A 119 -2.39 -50.00 3.26
N ILE A 120 -1.61 -49.25 2.47
CA ILE A 120 -0.38 -49.75 1.84
C ILE A 120 0.83 -49.17 2.58
N LYS A 121 1.63 -50.03 3.21
CA LYS A 121 2.95 -49.68 3.74
C LYS A 121 4.02 -50.14 2.76
N THR A 122 4.72 -49.21 2.13
CA THR A 122 5.80 -49.49 1.18
C THR A 122 7.05 -48.70 1.56
N SER A 123 8.24 -49.23 1.26
CA SER A 123 9.51 -48.50 1.43
C SER A 123 9.67 -47.37 0.40
N GLY A 124 8.93 -47.43 -0.70
CA GLY A 124 8.93 -46.41 -1.74
C GLY A 124 7.71 -46.55 -2.64
N LEU A 125 7.23 -45.42 -3.15
CA LEU A 125 6.17 -45.36 -4.16
C LEU A 125 6.73 -44.63 -5.38
N ILE A 126 6.80 -45.32 -6.52
CA ILE A 126 7.17 -44.72 -7.79
C ILE A 126 5.88 -44.48 -8.57
N VAL A 127 5.57 -43.21 -8.82
CA VAL A 127 4.46 -42.82 -9.70
C VAL A 127 5.06 -42.33 -11.02
N SER A 128 4.96 -43.16 -12.05
CA SER A 128 5.43 -42.83 -13.41
C SER A 128 4.46 -41.89 -14.13
N ASN A 129 4.97 -41.14 -15.11
CA ASN A 129 4.19 -40.20 -15.93
C ASN A 129 3.55 -39.03 -15.14
N LEU A 130 4.11 -38.66 -13.98
CA LEU A 130 3.79 -37.37 -13.40
C LEU A 130 4.21 -36.26 -14.37
N PRO A 131 3.36 -35.26 -14.64
CA PRO A 131 3.76 -34.10 -15.42
C PRO A 131 5.01 -33.46 -14.80
N ALA A 132 5.95 -33.00 -15.63
CA ALA A 132 7.10 -32.29 -15.13
C ALA A 132 6.65 -31.08 -14.29
N ALA A 133 7.24 -30.90 -13.11
CA ALA A 133 7.05 -29.72 -12.27
C ALA A 133 7.77 -28.49 -12.88
N ASN A 134 7.36 -28.13 -14.10
CA ASN A 134 7.81 -26.94 -14.82
C ASN A 134 6.80 -25.80 -14.64
N LEU A 135 7.03 -24.65 -15.25
CA LEU A 135 6.13 -23.50 -15.09
C LEU A 135 4.66 -23.80 -15.51
N ASN A 136 4.44 -24.84 -16.33
CA ASN A 136 3.16 -25.16 -16.98
C ASN A 136 2.30 -26.20 -16.25
N PHE A 137 2.73 -26.74 -15.10
CA PHE A 137 1.83 -27.63 -14.35
C PHE A 137 0.58 -26.83 -13.89
N SER A 138 -0.59 -27.46 -13.96
CA SER A 138 -1.87 -26.85 -13.55
C SER A 138 -2.39 -27.41 -12.23
N ARG A 139 -1.73 -28.44 -11.67
CA ARG A 139 -2.12 -29.11 -10.43
C ARG A 139 -0.90 -29.56 -9.62
N ASN A 140 -1.02 -29.51 -8.30
CA ASN A 140 -0.08 -30.09 -7.33
C ASN A 140 -0.57 -31.49 -6.92
N LEU A 141 0.36 -32.44 -6.76
CA LEU A 141 0.07 -33.71 -6.09
C LEU A 141 0.16 -33.46 -4.58
N VAL A 142 -0.93 -33.72 -3.86
CA VAL A 142 -1.02 -33.46 -2.42
C VAL A 142 -1.57 -34.68 -1.68
N ALA A 143 -1.19 -34.80 -0.40
CA ALA A 143 -1.89 -35.67 0.54
C ALA A 143 -3.08 -34.91 1.11
N LYS A 144 -4.28 -35.47 0.98
CA LYS A 144 -5.53 -34.89 1.49
C LYS A 144 -5.75 -35.24 2.96
N ASP A 145 -6.63 -34.50 3.60
CA ASP A 145 -7.08 -34.74 4.99
C ASP A 145 -7.85 -36.07 5.14
N ASP A 146 -8.50 -36.55 4.08
CA ASP A 146 -9.13 -37.87 3.99
C ASP A 146 -8.13 -39.05 3.93
N GLY A 147 -6.82 -38.77 3.96
CA GLY A 147 -5.75 -39.76 3.93
C GLY A 147 -5.43 -40.30 2.53
N THR A 148 -6.07 -39.78 1.47
CA THR A 148 -5.78 -40.14 0.08
C THR A 148 -4.72 -39.22 -0.53
N ILE A 149 -4.11 -39.66 -1.63
CA ILE A 149 -3.28 -38.80 -2.49
C ILE A 149 -4.15 -38.33 -3.65
N GLY A 150 -4.13 -37.03 -3.95
CA GLY A 150 -4.91 -36.47 -5.06
C GLY A 150 -4.29 -35.23 -5.68
N TRP A 151 -4.98 -34.71 -6.68
CA TRP A 151 -4.59 -33.49 -7.37
C TRP A 151 -5.37 -32.29 -6.83
N GLU A 152 -4.67 -31.24 -6.45
CA GLU A 152 -5.25 -29.92 -6.23
C GLU A 152 -4.85 -28.99 -7.36
N ALA A 153 -5.75 -28.06 -7.74
CA ALA A 153 -5.38 -27.01 -8.69
C ALA A 153 -4.12 -26.30 -8.20
N LYS A 154 -3.20 -25.96 -9.11
CA LYS A 154 -2.04 -25.12 -8.80
C LYS A 154 -2.59 -23.89 -8.13
N SER A 155 -2.29 -23.77 -6.85
CA SER A 155 -2.78 -22.67 -6.06
C SER A 155 -2.26 -21.39 -6.73
N VAL A 156 -3.16 -20.59 -7.30
CA VAL A 156 -2.84 -19.28 -7.89
C VAL A 156 -2.10 -18.38 -6.88
N SER A 157 -2.19 -18.72 -5.59
CA SER A 157 -1.49 -18.12 -4.46
C SER A 157 0.02 -18.06 -4.55
N SER A 158 0.70 -18.83 -5.42
CA SER A 158 2.15 -18.73 -5.55
C SER A 158 2.62 -17.54 -6.42
N GLY A 159 1.74 -16.62 -6.81
CA GLY A 159 2.15 -15.44 -7.58
C GLY A 159 1.10 -14.37 -7.87
N THR A 160 -0.14 -14.50 -7.43
CA THR A 160 -1.20 -13.51 -7.73
C THR A 160 -1.43 -12.46 -6.64
N TYR A 161 -0.79 -12.57 -5.48
CA TYR A 161 -0.91 -11.58 -4.40
C TYR A 161 0.37 -11.46 -3.58
N ILE A 162 0.57 -10.31 -2.93
CA ILE A 162 1.64 -10.11 -1.94
C ILE A 162 1.26 -10.92 -0.69
N PRO A 163 2.10 -11.86 -0.20
CA PRO A 163 1.78 -12.64 0.99
C PRO A 163 1.45 -11.73 2.19
N LEU A 164 0.50 -12.14 3.03
CA LEU A 164 0.16 -11.41 4.27
C LEU A 164 1.36 -11.29 5.23
N SER A 165 2.31 -12.22 5.14
CA SER A 165 3.58 -12.17 5.86
C SER A 165 4.56 -11.11 5.34
N GLY A 166 4.20 -10.40 4.26
CA GLY A 166 5.11 -9.55 3.50
C GLY A 166 6.12 -10.34 2.70
N THR A 167 7.07 -9.62 2.09
CA THR A 167 8.21 -10.24 1.42
C THR A 167 9.30 -10.62 2.43
N GLN A 168 10.16 -11.56 2.06
CA GLN A 168 11.33 -11.89 2.88
C GLN A 168 12.27 -10.68 2.97
N ALA A 169 13.02 -10.57 4.07
CA ALA A 169 14.04 -9.54 4.23
C ALA A 169 14.98 -9.52 3.02
N SER A 170 15.27 -8.32 2.50
CA SER A 170 16.10 -8.08 1.31
C SER A 170 15.57 -8.67 -0.01
N LYS A 171 14.31 -9.13 -0.07
CA LYS A 171 13.63 -9.50 -1.32
C LYS A 171 12.47 -8.53 -1.57
N PRO A 172 12.68 -7.41 -2.28
CA PRO A 172 11.62 -6.43 -2.52
C PRO A 172 10.55 -7.00 -3.46
N ILE A 173 9.39 -6.35 -3.49
CA ILE A 173 8.43 -6.55 -4.58
C ILE A 173 9.07 -6.01 -5.86
N SER A 174 9.24 -6.86 -6.87
CA SER A 174 9.75 -6.47 -8.19
C SER A 174 8.63 -6.50 -9.22
N GLY A 175 8.42 -5.39 -9.94
CA GLY A 175 7.33 -5.23 -10.90
C GLY A 175 6.43 -4.04 -10.55
N ASN A 176 5.35 -3.86 -11.32
CA ASN A 176 4.36 -2.83 -11.06
C ASN A 176 3.33 -3.33 -10.04
N LEU A 177 2.89 -2.45 -9.14
CA LEU A 177 1.73 -2.69 -8.28
C LEU A 177 0.51 -2.01 -8.90
N GLU A 178 -0.46 -2.81 -9.34
CA GLU A 178 -1.74 -2.34 -9.86
C GLU A 178 -2.80 -2.41 -8.77
N LEU A 179 -3.52 -1.30 -8.52
CA LEU A 179 -4.63 -1.23 -7.58
C LEU A 179 -5.94 -1.32 -8.35
N MET A 180 -6.94 -2.03 -7.81
CA MET A 180 -8.20 -2.30 -8.49
C MET A 180 -9.00 -1.01 -8.75
N THR A 181 -9.49 -0.84 -9.97
CA THR A 181 -10.23 0.36 -10.40
C THR A 181 -11.74 0.29 -10.16
N GLU A 182 -12.28 -0.89 -9.80
CA GLU A 182 -13.74 -1.16 -9.83
C GLU A 182 -14.41 -1.27 -8.44
N GLN A 183 -13.70 -1.03 -7.35
CA GLN A 183 -14.23 -1.11 -5.97
C GLN A 183 -14.35 0.30 -5.34
N PRO A 184 -15.18 0.50 -4.30
CA PRO A 184 -15.27 1.80 -3.61
C PRO A 184 -13.89 2.31 -3.20
N GLU A 185 -13.69 3.63 -3.25
CA GLU A 185 -12.42 4.36 -3.08
C GLU A 185 -11.60 3.99 -1.83
N GLU A 186 -12.21 3.30 -0.87
CA GLU A 186 -11.58 2.76 0.34
C GLU A 186 -10.50 1.70 0.06
N ASN A 187 -10.47 1.08 -1.13
CA ASN A 187 -9.55 -0.01 -1.46
C ASN A 187 -8.24 0.41 -2.16
N ASN A 188 -8.00 1.71 -2.37
CA ASN A 188 -6.80 2.20 -3.06
C ASN A 188 -5.78 2.88 -2.14
N LEU A 189 -5.76 2.46 -0.87
CA LEU A 189 -4.89 3.03 0.16
C LEU A 189 -3.72 2.10 0.49
N ILE A 190 -2.52 2.67 0.55
CA ILE A 190 -1.36 2.07 1.23
C ILE A 190 -1.21 2.79 2.56
N TYR A 191 -1.45 2.09 3.68
CA TYR A 191 -1.43 2.74 5.00
C TYR A 191 -0.68 1.95 6.07
N ARG A 192 -0.21 2.66 7.09
CA ARG A 192 0.30 2.10 8.34
C ARG A 192 -0.45 2.73 9.50
N ASN A 193 -1.06 1.88 10.33
CA ASN A 193 -1.68 2.29 11.58
C ASN A 193 -0.70 2.05 12.75
N ASN A 194 -0.36 3.10 13.49
CA ASN A 194 0.42 3.00 14.72
C ASN A 194 -0.50 3.16 15.93
N ILE A 195 -0.75 2.04 16.61
CA ILE A 195 -1.67 1.97 17.76
C ILE A 195 -1.09 2.73 18.96
N ASP A 196 0.24 2.70 19.16
CA ASP A 196 0.89 3.32 20.31
C ASP A 196 0.83 4.85 20.25
N THR A 197 0.97 5.42 19.06
CA THR A 197 0.95 6.87 18.86
C THR A 197 -0.43 7.40 18.47
N GLY A 198 -1.39 6.52 18.14
CA GLY A 198 -2.68 6.92 17.58
C GLY A 198 -2.57 7.64 16.23
N VAL A 199 -1.58 7.27 15.40
CA VAL A 199 -1.32 7.92 14.10
C VAL A 199 -1.47 6.91 12.96
N LYS A 200 -2.26 7.27 11.95
CA LYS A 200 -2.34 6.55 10.67
C LYS A 200 -1.68 7.39 9.58
N ASN A 201 -0.67 6.83 8.93
CA ASN A 201 -0.09 7.43 7.72
C ASN A 201 -0.60 6.66 6.51
N GLU A 202 -1.03 7.36 5.47
CA GLU A 202 -1.59 6.76 4.27
C GLU A 202 -1.17 7.48 2.98
N ILE A 203 -1.07 6.70 1.91
CA ILE A 203 -0.96 7.14 0.53
C ILE A 203 -2.20 6.61 -0.19
N GLY A 204 -3.01 7.50 -0.74
CA GLY A 204 -4.23 7.15 -1.47
C GLY A 204 -4.09 7.42 -2.95
N PHE A 205 -4.52 6.47 -3.77
CA PHE A 205 -4.59 6.61 -5.24
C PHE A 205 -6.05 6.66 -5.67
N TYR A 206 -6.47 7.76 -6.31
CA TYR A 206 -7.85 7.99 -6.72
C TYR A 206 -7.93 8.19 -8.24
N PRO A 207 -9.11 8.01 -8.86
CA PRO A 207 -9.27 8.19 -10.31
C PRO A 207 -8.84 9.57 -10.82
N SER A 208 -8.92 10.60 -9.97
CA SER A 208 -8.65 12.00 -10.32
C SER A 208 -7.47 12.62 -9.55
N GLY A 209 -6.70 11.81 -8.81
CA GLY A 209 -5.61 12.35 -8.00
C GLY A 209 -4.94 11.36 -7.04
N MET A 210 -4.08 11.90 -6.18
CA MET A 210 -3.34 11.17 -5.15
C MET A 210 -3.30 11.98 -3.87
N SER A 211 -3.36 11.32 -2.71
CA SER A 211 -3.21 11.95 -1.41
C SER A 211 -2.09 11.32 -0.58
N PHE A 212 -1.44 12.14 0.24
CA PHE A 212 -0.56 11.71 1.32
C PHE A 212 -1.09 12.32 2.61
N ALA A 213 -1.46 11.51 3.59
CA ALA A 213 -2.09 12.01 4.81
C ALA A 213 -1.53 11.36 6.07
N SER A 214 -1.44 12.16 7.14
CA SER A 214 -1.25 11.69 8.51
C SER A 214 -2.49 12.06 9.32
N LEU A 215 -3.11 11.08 9.94
CA LEU A 215 -4.37 11.20 10.68
C LEU A 215 -4.16 10.81 12.14
N ASN A 216 -4.83 11.51 13.05
CA ASN A 216 -5.04 11.06 14.41
C ASN A 216 -6.20 10.06 14.42
N THR A 217 -5.93 8.80 14.79
CA THR A 217 -6.92 7.72 14.74
C THR A 217 -7.93 7.75 15.87
N GLN A 218 -7.63 8.42 16.98
CA GLN A 218 -8.54 8.54 18.12
C GLN A 218 -9.63 9.58 17.85
N GLN A 219 -9.28 10.65 17.14
CA GLN A 219 -10.18 11.76 16.82
C GLN A 219 -10.70 11.71 15.38
N ASN A 220 -10.19 10.77 14.56
CA ASN A 220 -10.43 10.69 13.12
C ASN A 220 -10.19 12.02 12.38
N MET A 221 -9.19 12.78 12.84
CA MET A 221 -8.86 14.10 12.28
C MET A 221 -7.58 14.01 11.45
N ILE A 222 -7.62 14.61 10.26
CA ILE A 222 -6.44 14.79 9.41
C ILE A 222 -5.54 15.84 10.07
N MET A 223 -4.32 15.46 10.39
CA MET A 223 -3.32 16.35 10.99
C MET A 223 -2.57 17.12 9.91
N SER A 224 -2.18 16.42 8.84
CA SER A 224 -1.50 17.01 7.70
C SER A 224 -1.79 16.21 6.44
N ARG A 225 -1.87 16.90 5.30
CA ARG A 225 -2.18 16.30 4.01
C ARG A 225 -1.49 17.00 2.85
N ILE A 226 -1.16 16.23 1.82
CA ILE A 226 -0.81 16.70 0.48
C ILE A 226 -1.78 16.02 -0.49
N ASP A 227 -2.60 16.79 -1.18
CA ASP A 227 -3.47 16.33 -2.27
C ASP A 227 -2.94 16.87 -3.60
N LEU A 228 -2.84 15.98 -4.57
CA LEU A 228 -2.52 16.27 -5.95
C LEU A 228 -3.70 15.81 -6.80
N SER A 229 -4.31 16.71 -7.55
CA SER A 229 -5.32 16.37 -8.53
C SER A 229 -4.89 16.84 -9.92
N ASN A 230 -5.71 16.56 -10.93
CA ASN A 230 -5.48 17.04 -12.28
C ASN A 230 -5.43 18.58 -12.37
N ASP A 231 -6.07 19.29 -11.43
CA ASP A 231 -6.28 20.74 -11.52
C ASP A 231 -5.70 21.53 -10.35
N ALA A 232 -5.28 20.86 -9.27
CA ALA A 232 -4.86 21.54 -8.05
C ALA A 232 -3.78 20.77 -7.25
N LEU A 233 -2.98 21.54 -6.52
CA LEU A 233 -2.12 21.09 -5.43
C LEU A 233 -2.63 21.70 -4.13
N TYR A 234 -2.87 20.87 -3.13
CA TYR A 234 -3.30 21.32 -1.82
C TYR A 234 -2.43 20.68 -0.73
N VAL A 235 -1.78 21.51 0.07
CA VAL A 235 -0.97 21.09 1.22
C VAL A 235 -1.55 21.76 2.45
N SER A 236 -1.92 20.97 3.45
CA SER A 236 -2.43 21.49 4.71
C SER A 236 -1.79 20.81 5.92
N GLY A 237 -1.63 21.60 6.96
CA GLY A 237 -1.43 21.16 8.34
C GLY A 237 -2.51 21.75 9.24
N PRO A 238 -2.38 21.67 10.57
CA PRO A 238 -3.44 22.11 11.49
C PRO A 238 -3.81 23.59 11.37
N SER A 239 -2.85 24.42 10.97
CA SER A 239 -3.02 25.87 10.85
C SER A 239 -2.38 26.45 9.60
N SER A 240 -1.63 25.68 8.82
CA SER A 240 -0.92 26.18 7.65
C SER A 240 -1.49 25.55 6.39
N GLN A 241 -1.58 26.33 5.33
CA GLN A 241 -2.09 25.90 4.05
C GLN A 241 -1.24 26.49 2.92
N LEU A 242 -0.92 25.65 1.94
CA LEU A 242 -0.47 26.06 0.61
C LEU A 242 -1.46 25.43 -0.39
N ALA A 243 -2.13 26.26 -1.17
CA ALA A 243 -3.08 25.79 -2.18
C ALA A 243 -2.79 26.48 -3.51
N MET A 244 -2.80 25.70 -4.58
CA MET A 244 -2.57 26.16 -5.94
C MET A 244 -3.60 25.51 -6.84
N ASP A 245 -4.36 26.31 -7.56
CA ASP A 245 -5.29 25.86 -8.59
C ASP A 245 -5.22 26.81 -9.81
N GLN A 246 -6.07 26.58 -10.80
CA GLN A 246 -6.12 27.41 -12.02
C GLN A 246 -6.53 28.87 -11.76
N ALA A 247 -7.14 29.17 -10.62
CA ALA A 247 -7.63 30.50 -10.27
C ALA A 247 -6.69 31.25 -9.32
N ARG A 248 -6.03 30.57 -8.39
CA ARG A 248 -5.21 31.22 -7.36
C ARG A 248 -4.09 30.35 -6.83
N THR A 249 -3.05 31.02 -6.34
CA THR A 249 -2.02 30.46 -5.44
C THR A 249 -2.12 31.15 -4.09
N THR A 250 -2.24 30.38 -3.02
CA THR A 250 -2.41 30.88 -1.65
C THR A 250 -1.40 30.21 -0.73
N LEU A 251 -0.67 31.02 0.03
CA LEU A 251 0.08 30.59 1.21
C LEU A 251 -0.53 31.26 2.43
N ALA A 252 -1.09 30.49 3.36
CA ALA A 252 -1.84 31.03 4.47
C ALA A 252 -1.57 30.30 5.79
N TYR A 253 -1.69 31.06 6.87
CA TYR A 253 -1.80 30.58 8.23
C TYR A 253 -3.17 30.97 8.79
N HIS A 254 -3.85 30.03 9.42
CA HIS A 254 -5.17 30.16 10.01
C HIS A 254 -5.10 29.93 11.51
N ASN A 255 -5.79 30.77 12.28
CA ASN A 255 -6.04 30.56 13.70
C ASN A 255 -7.52 30.77 13.98
N GLY A 256 -8.32 29.70 13.91
CA GLY A 256 -9.77 29.80 14.00
C GLY A 256 -10.35 30.61 12.83
N ARG A 257 -10.88 31.81 13.12
CA ARG A 257 -11.43 32.72 12.10
C ARG A 257 -10.41 33.73 11.56
N ASP A 258 -9.25 33.83 12.22
CA ASP A 258 -8.19 34.74 11.81
C ASP A 258 -7.32 34.09 10.74
N MET A 259 -6.80 34.89 9.82
CA MET A 259 -5.96 34.43 8.72
C MET A 259 -4.87 35.44 8.41
N LYS A 260 -3.68 34.96 8.10
CA LYS A 260 -2.66 35.74 7.41
C LYS A 260 -2.17 34.96 6.21
N GLY A 261 -2.10 35.59 5.05
CA GLY A 261 -1.61 34.90 3.87
C GLY A 261 -1.24 35.82 2.72
N ILE A 262 -0.56 35.23 1.75
CA ILE A 262 -0.25 35.81 0.46
C ILE A 262 -1.12 35.08 -0.56
N ILE A 263 -1.88 35.84 -1.34
CA ILE A 263 -2.81 35.35 -2.34
C ILE A 263 -2.42 35.98 -3.68
N ILE A 264 -2.13 35.12 -4.65
CA ILE A 264 -1.84 35.48 -6.02
C ILE A 264 -3.01 34.98 -6.86
N ASP A 265 -3.75 35.92 -7.44
CA ASP A 265 -4.89 35.61 -8.32
C ASP A 265 -4.40 35.44 -9.76
N SER A 266 -5.10 34.63 -10.56
CA SER A 266 -4.76 34.43 -11.97
C SER A 266 -5.11 35.65 -12.84
N ASN A 267 -5.96 36.57 -12.36
CA ASN A 267 -6.22 37.83 -13.03
C ASN A 267 -5.03 38.80 -12.87
N LEU A 268 -4.31 39.05 -13.98
CA LEU A 268 -3.14 39.93 -14.02
C LEU A 268 -3.43 41.40 -13.67
N GLU A 269 -4.70 41.83 -13.72
CA GLU A 269 -5.10 43.18 -13.28
C GLU A 269 -5.24 43.27 -11.76
N GLN A 270 -5.36 42.14 -11.06
CA GLN A 270 -5.43 42.10 -9.60
C GLN A 270 -4.01 42.14 -9.00
N PRO A 271 -3.79 42.92 -7.93
CA PRO A 271 -2.51 42.91 -7.24
C PRO A 271 -2.31 41.60 -6.46
N ILE A 272 -1.05 41.27 -6.16
CA ILE A 272 -0.74 40.27 -5.15
C ILE A 272 -1.30 40.77 -3.81
N MET A 273 -2.22 40.01 -3.22
CA MET A 273 -2.89 40.38 -1.99
C MET A 273 -2.13 39.80 -0.80
N ILE A 274 -1.77 40.67 0.14
CA ILE A 274 -1.35 40.26 1.48
C ILE A 274 -2.57 40.41 2.38
N SER A 275 -3.23 39.29 2.64
CA SER A 275 -4.48 39.25 3.40
C SER A 275 -4.17 39.07 4.89
N HIS A 276 -4.80 39.92 5.70
CA HIS A 276 -4.79 39.82 7.17
C HIS A 276 -6.24 39.98 7.64
N ILE A 277 -6.81 38.87 8.08
CA ILE A 277 -8.15 38.80 8.65
C ILE A 277 -7.96 38.62 10.15
N ASP A 278 -8.46 39.57 10.92
CA ASP A 278 -8.34 39.60 12.37
C ASP A 278 -9.69 39.95 12.98
N SER A 279 -10.22 39.02 13.75
CA SER A 279 -11.47 39.14 14.48
C SER A 279 -11.46 40.29 15.49
N SER A 280 -10.30 40.78 15.91
CA SER A 280 -10.15 42.00 16.72
C SER A 280 -10.25 43.31 15.91
N GLN A 281 -10.47 43.22 14.59
CA GLN A 281 -10.60 44.34 13.65
C GLN A 281 -9.38 45.27 13.60
N LYS A 282 -8.18 44.73 13.88
CA LYS A 282 -6.91 45.48 13.84
C LYS A 282 -5.91 44.85 12.86
N PRO A 283 -6.29 44.65 11.58
CA PRO A 283 -5.35 44.11 10.60
C PRO A 283 -4.15 45.05 10.43
N ARG A 284 -2.97 44.48 10.31
CA ARG A 284 -1.74 45.22 9.99
C ARG A 284 -1.23 44.79 8.62
N GLY A 285 -0.68 45.74 7.88
CA GLY A 285 0.02 45.45 6.62
C GLY A 285 1.39 44.81 6.85
N LEU A 286 2.27 44.95 5.85
CA LEU A 286 3.66 44.52 5.96
C LEU A 286 4.39 45.27 7.08
N SER A 287 4.92 44.52 8.04
CA SER A 287 5.75 45.05 9.14
C SER A 287 7.05 44.25 9.20
N GLY A 288 8.17 44.97 9.23
CA GLY A 288 9.49 44.39 9.47
C GLY A 288 9.87 44.49 10.94
N VAL A 289 10.68 43.54 11.42
CA VAL A 289 11.28 43.62 12.76
C VAL A 289 12.47 44.58 12.82
N GLN A 290 13.11 44.81 11.67
CA GLN A 290 14.26 45.70 11.52
C GLN A 290 13.89 46.84 10.58
N TYR A 291 14.35 48.05 10.93
CA TYR A 291 14.28 49.18 10.03
C TYR A 291 15.32 49.03 8.93
N TYR A 292 14.88 49.02 7.67
CA TYR A 292 15.73 48.93 6.48
C TYR A 292 15.60 50.16 5.57
N GLY A 293 14.88 51.21 6.02
CA GLY A 293 14.56 52.37 5.19
C GLY A 293 15.77 53.18 4.73
N ASP A 294 16.86 53.19 5.52
CA ASP A 294 18.12 53.86 5.16
C ASP A 294 18.81 53.24 3.93
N TYR A 295 18.47 51.99 3.62
CA TYR A 295 19.01 51.21 2.51
C TYR A 295 17.95 50.88 1.45
N ALA A 296 16.78 51.53 1.51
CA ALA A 296 15.71 51.27 0.56
C ALA A 296 16.12 51.68 -0.86
N GLU A 297 15.96 50.76 -1.81
CA GLU A 297 16.16 51.00 -3.24
C GLU A 297 14.84 51.40 -3.92
N ALA A 298 14.92 51.88 -5.16
CA ALA A 298 13.77 52.42 -5.89
C ALA A 298 12.58 51.45 -6.05
N ASN A 299 12.83 50.14 -5.98
CA ASN A 299 11.81 49.10 -6.14
C ASN A 299 11.33 48.49 -4.81
N ASP A 300 11.82 48.99 -3.67
CA ASP A 300 11.44 48.46 -2.36
C ASP A 300 10.06 48.97 -1.89
N TYR A 301 9.35 48.11 -1.17
CA TYR A 301 8.07 48.45 -0.58
C TYR A 301 8.26 49.30 0.70
N ILE A 302 7.79 50.55 0.68
CA ILE A 302 7.91 51.49 1.81
C ILE A 302 6.58 51.57 2.59
N GLN A 303 6.66 51.49 3.91
CA GLN A 303 5.49 51.60 4.80
C GLN A 303 4.85 53.00 4.75
N LYS A 304 3.52 53.05 4.57
CA LYS A 304 2.72 54.29 4.41
C LYS A 304 2.95 55.35 5.50
N GLN A 305 3.11 54.93 6.77
CA GLN A 305 3.30 55.85 7.89
C GLN A 305 4.57 56.72 7.75
N TYR A 306 5.56 56.31 6.93
CA TYR A 306 6.77 57.09 6.69
C TYR A 306 6.67 58.05 5.51
N VAL A 307 5.80 57.77 4.52
CA VAL A 307 5.47 58.74 3.44
C VAL A 307 4.76 59.96 4.06
N ASP A 308 3.83 59.72 4.97
CA ASP A 308 3.05 60.77 5.63
C ASP A 308 3.91 61.64 6.58
N LYS A 309 4.97 61.09 7.19
CA LYS A 309 5.88 61.83 8.09
C LYS A 309 6.79 62.84 7.36
N LYS A 310 7.14 62.59 6.08
CA LYS A 310 7.99 63.51 5.31
C LYS A 310 7.22 64.68 4.68
N MET A 311 5.89 64.62 4.57
CA MET A 311 5.07 65.58 3.81
C MET A 311 4.03 66.36 4.63
N SER A 312 4.08 66.36 5.98
CA SER A 312 3.07 67.04 6.81
C SER A 312 3.57 68.37 7.40
N TYR A 313 2.90 69.49 7.06
CA TYR A 313 3.05 70.78 7.73
C TYR A 313 2.34 70.70 9.10
N THR A 314 3.11 70.75 10.19
CA THR A 314 2.59 70.61 11.56
C THR A 314 2.76 71.91 12.35
N ARG A 315 1.76 72.24 13.18
CA ARG A 315 1.83 73.36 14.12
C ARG A 315 2.67 73.04 15.36
N GLU A 316 2.93 71.76 15.60
CA GLU A 316 3.84 71.31 16.64
C GLU A 316 5.27 71.54 16.19
N GLU A 317 6.10 72.00 17.11
CA GLU A 317 7.53 72.08 16.87
C GLU A 317 8.13 70.67 16.81
N VAL A 318 8.85 70.38 15.72
CA VAL A 318 9.51 69.09 15.52
C VAL A 318 11.00 69.31 15.33
N ARG A 319 11.82 68.68 16.18
CA ARG A 319 13.26 68.58 15.95
C ARG A 319 13.51 67.73 14.70
N THR A 320 14.17 68.31 13.70
CA THR A 320 14.53 67.61 12.46
C THR A 320 15.79 66.77 12.67
N GLU A 321 16.10 65.89 11.72
CA GLU A 321 17.33 65.09 11.74
C GLU A 321 18.57 65.90 11.34
N GLY A 322 18.40 67.13 10.85
CA GLY A 322 19.46 68.00 10.39
C GLY A 322 20.09 68.85 11.50
N THR A 323 21.35 69.21 11.30
CA THR A 323 22.05 70.25 12.07
C THR A 323 22.38 71.44 11.19
N TRP A 324 22.29 72.65 11.74
CA TRP A 324 22.76 73.84 11.04
C TRP A 324 24.29 73.84 10.90
N ILE A 325 24.84 74.73 10.07
CA ILE A 325 26.30 74.80 9.78
C ILE A 325 27.19 74.97 11.02
N ASN A 326 26.62 75.40 12.15
CA ASN A 326 27.29 75.54 13.44
C ASN A 326 27.10 74.32 14.37
N GLY A 327 26.54 73.22 13.86
CA GLY A 327 26.30 71.96 14.58
C GLY A 327 25.05 71.95 15.48
N LYS A 328 24.29 73.06 15.56
CA LYS A 328 23.08 73.10 16.38
C LYS A 328 21.92 72.32 15.73
N PRO A 329 21.06 71.66 16.51
CA PRO A 329 19.89 70.99 15.97
C PRO A 329 18.95 71.96 15.26
N VAL A 330 18.35 71.51 14.16
CA VAL A 330 17.31 72.25 13.46
C VAL A 330 15.94 71.82 13.95
N TYR A 331 15.09 72.78 14.23
CA TYR A 331 13.69 72.61 14.59
C TYR A 331 12.82 73.15 13.46
N ARG A 332 11.67 72.54 13.23
CA ARG A 332 10.71 72.95 12.21
C ARG A 332 9.33 73.12 12.84
N GLN A 333 8.68 74.25 12.55
CA GLN A 333 7.34 74.55 13.05
C GLN A 333 6.57 75.40 12.03
N THR A 334 5.28 75.11 11.84
CA THR A 334 4.36 75.96 11.06
C THR A 334 3.53 76.86 11.99
N LEU A 335 3.63 78.17 11.78
CA LEU A 335 2.80 79.18 12.42
C LEU A 335 1.69 79.61 11.46
N PHE A 336 0.49 79.81 12.01
CA PHE A 336 -0.69 80.25 11.25
C PHE A 336 -1.31 81.45 11.95
N PHE A 337 -1.55 82.51 11.18
CA PHE A 337 -2.11 83.77 11.64
C PHE A 337 -3.32 84.14 10.79
N ASP A 338 -4.50 84.24 11.41
CA ASP A 338 -5.75 84.72 10.81
C ASP A 338 -6.10 86.15 11.24
N GLN A 339 -5.26 86.74 12.11
CA GLN A 339 -5.37 88.12 12.59
C GLN A 339 -3.98 88.74 12.64
N ILE A 340 -3.70 89.58 11.65
CA ILE A 340 -2.44 90.33 11.59
C ILE A 340 -2.62 91.66 12.30
N PRO A 341 -1.67 92.11 13.13
CA PRO A 341 -1.71 93.45 13.70
C PRO A 341 -1.78 94.51 12.59
N ARG A 342 -2.50 95.60 12.83
CA ARG A 342 -2.61 96.74 11.91
C ARG A 342 -1.25 97.26 11.43
N THR A 343 -0.20 97.12 12.25
CA THR A 343 1.18 97.53 11.93
C THR A 343 1.90 96.61 10.96
N GLY A 344 1.38 95.41 10.67
CA GLY A 344 2.05 94.40 9.85
C GLY A 344 3.24 93.71 10.55
N GLU A 345 3.41 93.96 11.85
CA GLU A 345 4.52 93.43 12.66
C GLU A 345 4.05 92.28 13.56
N ILE A 346 4.67 91.11 13.40
CA ILE A 346 4.38 89.90 14.18
C ILE A 346 5.63 89.52 14.98
N ASP A 347 5.50 89.54 16.32
CA ASP A 347 6.56 89.17 17.24
C ASP A 347 6.71 87.65 17.33
N LEU A 348 7.69 87.10 16.63
CA LEU A 348 8.01 85.66 16.64
C LEU A 348 8.46 85.17 18.02
N GLY A 349 9.05 86.05 18.85
CA GLY A 349 9.51 85.69 20.19
C GLY A 349 8.38 85.26 21.13
N LYS A 350 7.13 85.65 20.85
CA LYS A 350 5.96 85.17 21.59
C LYS A 350 5.60 83.72 21.29
N TYR A 351 5.90 83.27 20.08
CA TYR A 351 5.55 81.94 19.60
C TYR A 351 6.72 80.95 19.74
N ILE A 352 7.94 81.44 19.58
CA ILE A 352 9.18 80.67 19.67
C ILE A 352 10.18 81.46 20.56
N PRO A 353 10.07 81.38 21.90
CA PRO A 353 10.84 82.22 22.82
C PRO A 353 12.37 82.12 22.68
N ASP A 354 12.86 80.90 22.43
CA ASP A 354 14.29 80.57 22.39
C ASP A 354 14.89 80.58 20.97
N ILE A 355 14.17 81.13 19.99
CA ILE A 355 14.65 81.21 18.60
C ILE A 355 15.98 81.97 18.52
N GLU A 356 16.93 81.39 17.79
CA GLU A 356 18.29 81.94 17.63
C GLU A 356 18.59 82.33 16.19
N THR A 357 18.41 81.42 15.24
CA THR A 357 18.70 81.66 13.83
C THR A 357 17.67 80.96 12.98
N ILE A 358 17.04 81.71 12.09
CA ILE A 358 16.14 81.19 11.07
C ILE A 358 17.01 80.72 9.90
N ILE A 359 16.82 79.46 9.51
CA ILE A 359 17.58 78.76 8.48
C ILE A 359 16.86 78.87 7.14
N SER A 360 15.56 78.59 7.16
CA SER A 360 14.70 78.61 5.99
C SER A 360 13.30 79.04 6.39
N ASN A 361 12.55 79.56 5.42
CA ASN A 361 11.15 79.86 5.56
C ASN A 361 10.40 79.44 4.30
N GLU A 362 9.20 78.94 4.49
CA GLU A 362 8.20 78.69 3.45
C GLU A 362 6.91 79.34 3.92
N MET A 363 6.35 80.24 3.12
CA MET A 363 5.18 81.01 3.54
C MET A 363 4.12 81.07 2.47
N PHE A 364 2.87 81.21 2.93
CA PHE A 364 1.70 81.41 2.12
C PHE A 364 0.83 82.50 2.72
N THR A 365 0.37 83.43 1.90
CA THR A 365 -0.46 84.57 2.31
C THR A 365 -1.72 84.62 1.45
N GLU A 366 -2.87 84.78 2.09
CA GLU A 366 -4.14 85.09 1.43
C GLU A 366 -4.63 86.47 1.86
N TRP A 367 -4.94 87.30 0.89
CA TRP A 367 -5.30 88.70 1.11
C TRP A 367 -6.32 89.14 0.07
N TRP A 368 -7.59 88.82 0.36
CA TRP A 368 -8.73 89.06 -0.52
C TRP A 368 -9.04 90.55 -0.71
N ALA A 369 -8.70 91.40 0.25
CA ALA A 369 -8.87 92.85 0.11
C ALA A 369 -8.06 93.42 -1.08
N LEU A 370 -6.99 92.75 -1.50
CA LEU A 370 -6.20 93.07 -2.70
C LEU A 370 -6.33 92.01 -3.80
N ASP A 371 -7.30 91.10 -3.68
CA ASP A 371 -7.53 89.96 -4.58
C ASP A 371 -6.25 89.18 -4.91
N MET A 372 -5.49 88.83 -3.87
CA MET A 372 -4.22 88.15 -4.01
C MET A 372 -4.05 86.96 -3.06
N ALA A 373 -3.36 85.95 -3.56
CA ALA A 373 -2.79 84.87 -2.77
C ALA A 373 -1.40 84.56 -3.34
N PHE A 374 -0.39 84.42 -2.49
CA PHE A 374 0.97 84.17 -2.94
C PHE A 374 1.78 83.37 -1.94
N ALA A 375 2.77 82.65 -2.48
CA ALA A 375 3.79 81.95 -1.70
C ALA A 375 5.15 82.65 -1.90
N GLY A 376 5.82 82.96 -0.79
CA GLY A 376 7.13 83.60 -0.78
C GLY A 376 7.16 85.02 -0.22
N ASN A 377 8.37 85.60 -0.17
CA ASN A 377 8.69 86.76 0.68
C ASN A 377 8.42 88.10 -0.01
N GLN A 378 7.92 88.07 -1.24
CA GLN A 378 7.51 89.26 -1.94
C GLN A 378 6.38 88.96 -2.92
N TRP A 379 5.56 89.97 -3.17
CA TRP A 379 4.61 89.96 -4.25
C TRP A 379 4.86 91.15 -5.19
N ARG A 380 5.25 90.84 -6.43
CA ARG A 380 5.43 91.79 -7.54
C ARG A 380 6.27 93.04 -7.19
N SER A 381 7.27 92.90 -6.32
CA SER A 381 8.11 94.01 -5.82
C SER A 381 7.32 95.15 -5.14
N GLN A 382 6.12 94.85 -4.64
CA GLN A 382 5.23 95.82 -4.02
C GLN A 382 5.01 95.50 -2.55
N ILE A 383 4.83 94.22 -2.24
CA ILE A 383 4.70 93.74 -0.87
C ILE A 383 5.95 92.94 -0.55
N PHE A 384 6.54 93.20 0.61
CA PHE A 384 7.67 92.46 1.15
C PHE A 384 7.30 91.87 2.51
N ILE A 385 7.67 90.62 2.72
CA ILE A 385 7.56 89.94 4.01
C ILE A 385 8.99 89.67 4.48
N SER A 386 9.46 90.53 5.38
CA SER A 386 10.78 90.41 5.99
C SER A 386 10.67 89.51 7.21
N VAL A 387 11.46 88.43 7.23
CA VAL A 387 11.51 87.48 8.35
C VAL A 387 12.86 87.65 9.05
N GLU A 388 12.83 88.31 10.19
CA GLU A 388 13.96 88.47 11.09
C GLU A 388 13.84 87.51 12.28
N THR A 389 14.93 87.27 13.02
CA THR A 389 14.99 86.27 14.09
C THR A 389 13.83 86.34 15.08
N LYS A 390 13.31 87.54 15.38
CA LYS A 390 12.21 87.73 16.34
C LYS A 390 11.02 88.51 15.79
N LEU A 391 11.04 88.89 14.52
CA LEU A 391 10.04 89.77 13.94
C LEU A 391 9.74 89.35 12.51
N ILE A 392 8.46 89.18 12.18
CA ILE A 392 8.00 89.21 10.81
C ILE A 392 7.40 90.58 10.55
N LYS A 393 7.82 91.22 9.47
CA LYS A 393 7.31 92.52 9.05
C LYS A 393 6.74 92.42 7.63
N ILE A 394 5.49 92.81 7.48
CA ILE A 394 4.81 92.91 6.19
C ILE A 394 4.77 94.38 5.79
N GLU A 395 5.30 94.69 4.61
CA GLU A 395 5.42 96.06 4.12
C GLU A 395 4.86 96.18 2.71
N PHE A 396 3.88 97.06 2.53
CA PHE A 396 3.33 97.42 1.24
C PHE A 396 3.90 98.78 0.81
N LEU A 397 4.88 98.75 -0.11
CA LEU A 397 5.64 99.95 -0.50
C LEU A 397 4.79 101.07 -1.12
N LYS A 398 3.64 100.73 -1.70
CA LYS A 398 2.74 101.73 -2.30
C LYS A 398 1.92 102.49 -1.27
N GLU A 399 1.74 101.93 -0.08
CA GLU A 399 0.87 102.48 0.96
C GLU A 399 1.51 102.26 2.33
N PRO A 400 2.40 103.18 2.77
CA PRO A 400 3.19 103.00 4.00
C PRO A 400 2.34 102.84 5.27
N ASP A 401 1.15 103.46 5.30
CA ASP A 401 0.22 103.43 6.43
C ASP A 401 -0.95 102.43 6.23
N TYR A 402 -0.75 101.41 5.39
CA TYR A 402 -1.76 100.39 5.10
C TYR A 402 -2.18 99.64 6.38
N ASP A 403 -3.47 99.33 6.50
CA ASP A 403 -3.99 98.53 7.60
C ASP A 403 -3.88 97.02 7.30
N TYR A 404 -2.81 96.38 7.79
CA TYR A 404 -2.57 94.96 7.51
C TYR A 404 -3.56 94.01 8.22
N SER A 405 -4.46 94.50 9.08
CA SER A 405 -5.45 93.64 9.73
C SER A 405 -6.50 93.07 8.76
N VAL A 406 -6.53 93.53 7.50
CA VAL A 406 -7.40 92.98 6.46
C VAL A 406 -6.81 91.77 5.72
N ILE A 407 -5.59 91.33 6.07
CA ILE A 407 -5.01 90.07 5.57
C ILE A 407 -5.84 88.91 6.14
N ASN A 408 -6.29 88.00 5.28
CA ASN A 408 -7.17 86.91 5.67
C ASN A 408 -6.41 85.79 6.38
N SER A 409 -5.27 85.40 5.83
CA SER A 409 -4.42 84.41 6.47
C SER A 409 -2.96 84.58 6.06
N PHE A 410 -2.08 84.29 7.00
CA PHE A 410 -0.64 84.20 6.79
C PHE A 410 -0.13 82.95 7.49
N SER A 411 0.46 82.04 6.71
CA SER A 411 1.09 80.82 7.20
C SER A 411 2.57 80.87 6.92
N ILE A 412 3.39 80.49 7.89
CA ILE A 412 4.83 80.39 7.72
C ILE A 412 5.37 79.14 8.40
N THR A 413 6.04 78.30 7.64
CA THR A 413 6.86 77.19 8.15
C THR A 413 8.28 77.69 8.26
N LEU A 414 8.83 77.63 9.48
CA LEU A 414 10.19 78.03 9.78
C LEU A 414 11.02 76.80 10.09
N GLU A 415 12.24 76.75 9.56
CA GLU A 415 13.32 75.94 10.13
C GLU A 415 14.28 76.87 10.87
N TYR A 416 14.62 76.54 12.11
CA TYR A 416 15.43 77.39 12.97
C TYR A 416 16.27 76.60 13.97
N THR A 417 17.27 77.27 14.54
CA THR A 417 18.02 76.81 15.71
C THR A 417 17.53 77.52 16.98
N LYS A 418 17.76 76.91 18.14
CA LYS A 418 17.45 77.48 19.45
C LYS A 418 18.71 77.80 20.25
N ARG A 419 18.57 78.76 21.17
CA ARG A 419 19.60 79.10 22.17
C ARG A 419 19.82 77.97 23.18
N THR A 420 18.75 77.25 23.50
CA THR A 420 18.71 76.13 24.44
C THR A 420 17.84 75.02 23.84
N ASP A 421 18.33 73.79 23.92
CA ASP A 421 17.68 72.61 23.31
C ASP A 421 16.41 72.14 24.04
#